data_AF-A0A1G0WG58-F1
#
_entry.id   AF-A0A1G0WG58-F1
#
_cell.length_a   1.000
_cell.length_b   1.000
_cell.length_c   1.000
_cell.angle_alpha   90.00
_cell.angle_beta   90.00
_cell.angle_gamma   90.00
#
_symmetry.space_group_name_H-M   'P 1'
#
loop_
_entity.id
_entity.type
_entity.pdbx_description
1 polymer ?
#
loop_
_entity_poly.entity_id
_entity_poly.type
_entity_poly.pdbx_seq_one_letter_code
_entity_poly.pdbx_strand_id
1 'polypeptide(L)'
;MDDFVETYKENGKWAKLFLKSKSYKYSKLFKKGKDEYLLIDAWDNKKSYDKFREQYFEEYNLLSNKCSMFYETEEKIGEYEEVD
;
A
#
# COMPACT_ATOMS: atom_id res chain seq x y z
N MET A 1 16.56 -1.11 6.28
CA MET A 1 15.38 -1.53 7.06
C MET A 1 14.48 -0.33 7.33
N ASP A 2 15.05 0.79 7.79
CA ASP A 2 14.30 2.05 8.00
C ASP A 2 13.60 2.54 6.73
N ASP A 3 14.23 2.47 5.55
CA ASP A 3 13.63 2.94 4.29
C ASP A 3 12.35 2.19 3.88
N PHE A 4 12.24 0.90 4.21
CA PHE A 4 11.03 0.11 3.96
C PHE A 4 9.89 0.59 4.85
N VAL A 5 10.14 0.66 6.17
CA VAL A 5 9.15 1.11 7.14
C VAL A 5 8.72 2.54 6.85
N GLU A 6 9.64 3.45 6.53
CA GLU A 6 9.33 4.82 6.13
C GLU A 6 8.51 4.92 4.84
N THR A 7 8.61 3.92 3.96
CA THR A 7 7.84 3.88 2.72
C THR A 7 6.42 3.40 2.94
N TYR A 8 6.21 2.42 3.83
CA TYR A 8 4.95 1.68 3.99
C TYR A 8 4.15 1.97 5.28
N LYS A 9 4.72 2.67 6.26
CA LYS A 9 3.98 3.09 7.47
C LYS A 9 2.80 4.02 7.11
N GLU A 10 1.91 4.24 8.07
CA GLU A 10 0.65 5.00 7.92
C GLU A 10 0.82 6.43 7.37
N ASN A 11 1.98 7.05 7.56
CA ASN A 11 2.33 8.37 6.99
C ASN A 11 3.52 8.31 6.01
N GLY A 12 3.78 7.12 5.47
CA GLY A 12 4.84 6.84 4.53
C GLY A 12 4.55 7.34 3.11
N LYS A 13 5.42 6.97 2.17
CA LYS A 13 5.34 7.43 0.76
C LYS A 13 4.06 6.93 0.08
N TRP A 14 3.67 5.68 0.32
CA TRP A 14 2.44 5.11 -0.25
C TRP A 14 1.19 5.81 0.29
N ALA A 15 1.07 5.96 1.61
CA ALA A 15 -0.05 6.66 2.22
C ALA A 15 -0.18 8.10 1.70
N LYS A 16 0.92 8.82 1.53
CA LYS A 16 0.92 10.18 0.94
C LYS A 16 0.39 10.21 -0.50
N LEU A 17 0.69 9.20 -1.29
CA LEU A 17 0.14 9.08 -2.65
C LEU A 17 -1.35 8.73 -2.60
N PHE A 18 -1.76 7.78 -1.75
CA PHE A 18 -3.15 7.35 -1.60
C PHE A 18 -4.07 8.44 -1.03
N LEU A 19 -3.56 9.31 -0.17
CA LEU A 19 -4.28 10.49 0.37
C LEU A 19 -4.78 11.46 -0.71
N LYS A 20 -4.31 11.36 -1.96
CA LYS A 20 -4.88 12.11 -3.09
C LYS A 20 -6.31 11.67 -3.45
N SER A 21 -6.73 10.48 -3.03
CA SER A 21 -8.11 9.99 -3.16
C SER A 21 -8.87 10.18 -1.86
N LYS A 22 -10.11 10.68 -1.96
CA LYS A 22 -11.03 10.74 -0.82
C LYS A 22 -11.55 9.35 -0.39
N SER A 23 -11.38 8.34 -1.22
CA SER A 23 -11.82 6.97 -0.94
C SER A 23 -10.75 6.08 -0.31
N TYR A 24 -9.54 6.62 -0.12
CA TYR A 24 -8.52 5.96 0.70
C TYR A 24 -8.85 6.14 2.18
N LYS A 25 -8.79 5.06 2.96
CA LYS A 25 -9.07 5.08 4.40
C LYS A 25 -7.78 5.09 5.21
N TYR A 26 -6.93 4.07 5.05
CA TYR A 26 -5.66 3.96 5.78
C TYR A 26 -4.74 2.91 5.16
N SER A 27 -3.47 2.93 5.59
CA SER A 27 -2.48 1.88 5.38
C SER A 27 -1.93 1.46 6.74
N LYS A 28 -1.87 0.16 7.01
CA LYS A 28 -1.28 -0.38 8.23
C LYS A 28 -0.20 -1.39 7.90
N LEU A 29 0.98 -1.17 8.47
CA LEU A 29 2.12 -2.07 8.35
C LEU A 29 2.28 -2.85 9.66
N PHE A 30 2.22 -4.17 9.55
CA PHE A 30 2.45 -5.10 10.65
C PHE A 30 3.77 -5.81 10.42
N LYS A 31 4.48 -6.11 11.50
CA LYS A 31 5.74 -6.87 11.46
C LYS A 31 5.50 -8.29 11.91
N LYS A 32 6.01 -9.26 11.14
CA LYS A 32 6.03 -10.68 11.47
C LYS A 32 7.49 -11.13 11.56
N GLY A 33 7.93 -11.58 12.73
CA GLY A 33 9.33 -11.98 12.91
C GLY A 33 10.32 -10.83 12.68
N LYS A 34 11.47 -11.13 12.08
CA LYS A 34 12.56 -10.15 11.90
C LYS A 34 12.39 -9.32 10.63
N ASP A 35 12.15 -9.98 9.50
CA ASP A 35 12.21 -9.38 8.16
C ASP A 35 10.93 -9.59 7.32
N GLU A 36 9.87 -10.16 7.89
CA GLU A 36 8.56 -10.29 7.23
C GLU A 36 7.61 -9.17 7.67
N TYR A 37 6.80 -8.70 6.74
CA TYR A 37 5.81 -7.65 6.99
C TYR A 37 4.49 -7.98 6.31
N LEU A 38 3.41 -7.51 6.90
CA LEU A 38 2.08 -7.51 6.31
C LEU A 38 1.63 -6.06 6.13
N LEU A 39 1.32 -5.69 4.90
CA LEU A 39 0.73 -4.40 4.56
C LEU A 39 -0.76 -4.60 4.27
N ILE A 40 -1.60 -3.78 4.90
CA ILE A 40 -3.03 -3.69 4.60
C ILE A 40 -3.36 -2.27 4.21
N ASP A 41 -3.89 -2.10 3.00
CA ASP A 41 -4.46 -0.84 2.51
C ASP A 41 -5.97 -0.95 2.46
N ALA A 42 -6.64 -0.01 3.12
CA ALA A 42 -8.10 0.05 3.19
C ALA A 42 -8.64 1.16 2.30
N TRP A 43 -9.69 0.82 1.56
CA TRP A 43 -10.40 1.69 0.64
C TRP A 43 -11.91 1.57 0.88
N ASP A 44 -12.70 2.52 0.40
CA ASP A 44 -14.16 2.42 0.46
C ASP A 44 -14.69 1.16 -0.22
N ASN A 45 -14.11 0.81 -1.37
CA ASN A 45 -14.42 -0.39 -2.14
C ASN A 45 -13.36 -0.59 -3.22
N LYS A 46 -13.35 -1.78 -3.83
CA LYS A 46 -12.43 -2.15 -4.90
C LYS A 46 -12.46 -1.20 -6.10
N LYS A 47 -13.65 -0.77 -6.53
CA LYS A 47 -13.82 0.12 -7.69
C LYS A 47 -13.16 1.49 -7.47
N SER A 48 -13.18 2.01 -6.25
CA SER A 48 -12.50 3.26 -5.91
C SER A 48 -10.98 3.13 -5.99
N TYR A 49 -10.42 2.01 -5.53
CA TYR A 49 -9.00 1.71 -5.67
C TYR A 49 -8.58 1.59 -7.15
N ASP A 50 -9.37 0.89 -7.96
CA ASP A 50 -9.05 0.72 -9.39
C ASP A 50 -9.04 2.05 -10.14
N LYS A 51 -10.05 2.90 -9.92
CA LYS A 51 -10.08 4.26 -10.49
C LYS A 51 -8.88 5.09 -10.05
N PHE A 52 -8.50 5.00 -8.78
CA PHE A 52 -7.33 5.69 -8.27
C PHE A 52 -6.05 5.21 -8.99
N ARG A 53 -5.89 3.89 -9.15
CA ARG A 53 -4.75 3.30 -9.84
C ARG A 53 -4.64 3.73 -11.30
N GLU A 54 -5.77 3.83 -12.00
CA GLU A 54 -5.81 4.34 -13.38
C GLU A 54 -5.43 5.83 -13.42
N GLN A 55 -6.02 6.63 -12.54
CA GLN A 55 -5.81 8.07 -12.50
C GLN A 55 -4.36 8.46 -12.15
N TYR A 56 -3.71 7.72 -11.25
CA TYR A 56 -2.35 7.99 -10.77
C TYR A 56 -1.34 6.97 -11.28
N PHE A 57 -1.60 6.33 -12.42
CA PHE A 57 -0.83 5.22 -12.96
C PHE A 57 0.68 5.48 -13.00
N GLU A 58 1.09 6.65 -13.50
CA GLU A 58 2.52 6.99 -13.63
C GLU A 58 3.20 7.12 -12.26
N GLU A 59 2.60 7.87 -11.33
CA GLU A 59 3.14 8.06 -9.98
C GLU A 59 3.17 6.75 -9.19
N TYR A 60 2.10 5.94 -9.31
CA TYR A 60 1.98 4.63 -8.69
C TYR A 60 3.11 3.72 -9.17
N ASN A 61 3.30 3.58 -10.48
CA ASN A 61 4.32 2.69 -11.03
C ASN A 61 5.73 3.20 -10.72
N LEU A 62 5.97 4.51 -10.74
CA LEU A 62 7.27 5.07 -10.35
C LEU A 62 7.60 4.74 -8.89
N LEU A 63 6.63 4.85 -7.98
CA LEU A 63 6.83 4.49 -6.58
C LEU A 63 7.02 2.98 -6.41
N SER A 64 6.19 2.16 -7.08
CA SER A 64 6.30 0.70 -7.07
C SER A 64 7.67 0.22 -7.54
N ASN A 65 8.18 0.77 -8.65
CA ASN A 65 9.50 0.42 -9.19
C ASN A 65 10.63 0.74 -8.22
N LYS A 66 10.52 1.83 -7.45
CA LYS A 66 11.49 2.17 -6.40
C LYS A 66 11.43 1.22 -5.21
N CYS A 67 10.29 0.55 -5.00
CA CYS A 67 10.10 -0.35 -3.87
C CYS A 67 10.59 -1.77 -4.12
N SER A 68 10.78 -2.18 -5.39
CA SER A 68 11.20 -3.55 -5.75
C SER A 68 12.54 -3.96 -5.13
N MET A 69 13.40 -3.00 -4.77
CA MET A 69 14.66 -3.26 -4.10
C MET A 69 14.53 -3.57 -2.61
N PHE A 70 13.35 -3.40 -2.01
CA PHE A 70 13.17 -3.54 -0.56
C PHE A 70 12.80 -4.94 -0.09
N TYR A 71 12.35 -5.81 -0.99
CA TYR A 71 11.86 -7.14 -0.64
C TYR A 71 12.36 -8.18 -1.64
N GLU A 72 12.62 -9.39 -1.15
CA GLU A 72 12.98 -10.53 -2.01
C GLU A 72 11.74 -11.10 -2.71
N THR A 73 10.63 -11.17 -1.99
CA THR A 73 9.36 -11.72 -2.47
C THR A 73 8.19 -10.90 -1.95
N GLU A 74 7.17 -10.74 -2.78
CA GLU A 74 5.88 -10.15 -2.41
C GLU A 74 4.78 -11.14 -2.76
N GLU A 75 3.89 -11.42 -1.80
CA GLU A 75 2.74 -12.28 -1.98
C GLU A 75 1.47 -11.50 -1.64
N LYS A 76 0.52 -11.47 -2.57
CA LYS A 76 -0.79 -10.89 -2.33
C LYS A 76 -1.66 -11.92 -1.60
N ILE A 77 -1.87 -11.71 -0.30
CA ILE A 77 -2.66 -12.61 0.55
C ILE A 77 -4.14 -12.63 0.13
N GLY A 78 -4.70 -11.48 -0.26
CA GLY A 78 -6.07 -11.42 -0.74
C GLY A 78 -6.65 -10.02 -0.84
N GLU A 79 -7.93 -9.96 -1.19
CA GLU A 79 -8.79 -8.78 -1.07
C GLU A 79 -9.98 -9.19 -0.22
N TYR A 80 -10.35 -8.37 0.75
CA TYR A 80 -11.36 -8.69 1.75
C TYR A 80 -12.35 -7.54 1.87
N GLU A 81 -13.59 -7.87 2.17
CA GLU A 81 -14.65 -6.93 2.49
C GLU A 81 -15.00 -7.09 3.98
N GLU A 82 -15.24 -5.97 4.65
CA GLU A 82 -15.78 -5.98 6.00
C GLU A 82 -17.23 -6.47 5.93
N VAL A 83 -17.57 -7.43 6.79
CA VAL A 83 -18.94 -7.94 6.93
C VAL A 83 -19.51 -7.31 8.19
N ASP A 84 -20.69 -6.70 8.05
CA ASP A 84 -21.46 -6.13 9.18
C ASP A 84 -21.91 -7.21 10.19
#